data_AF-A0A060CCV6-F1
#
_entry.id   AF-A0A060CCV6-F1
#
_cell.length_a   1.000
_cell.length_b   1.000
_cell.length_c   1.000
_cell.angle_alpha   90.00
_cell.angle_beta   90.00
_cell.angle_gamma   90.00
#
_symmetry.space_group_name_H-M   'P 1'
#
loop_
_entity.id
_entity.type
_entity.pdbx_description
1 polymer ?
#
loop_
_entity_poly.entity_id
_entity_poly.type
_entity_poly.pdbx_seq_one_letter_code
_entity_poly.pdbx_strand_id
1 'polypeptide(L)'
;ESGKTVDVNARPKGNQTITFEALSDRIYGDAPFQLTATASSGLAVSYSSSDPSVASVSGNELIIHKTGTVEITASQPGNDAYNAATAVVQSLVINPKPITVAAENKTKVYGEENPSLTYVYDGLVNGDTKTATEPAISTTATAASGVGVYPISVSGAADANYSISYA
;
A
#
# COMPACT_ATOMS: atom_id res chain seq x y z
N GLU A 1 -46.96 36.58 -45.12
CA GLU A 1 -45.89 35.55 -45.14
C GLU A 1 -46.11 34.58 -43.98
N SER A 2 -46.05 33.27 -44.23
CA SER A 2 -46.01 32.28 -43.16
C SER A 2 -44.57 32.21 -42.64
N GLY A 3 -44.35 32.68 -41.42
CA GLY A 3 -43.05 32.66 -40.76
C GLY A 3 -42.60 31.23 -40.54
N LYS A 4 -41.74 30.73 -41.43
CA LYS A 4 -41.11 29.43 -41.25
C LYS A 4 -40.04 29.56 -40.16
N THR A 5 -40.20 28.83 -39.08
CA THR A 5 -39.17 28.65 -38.05
C THR A 5 -38.36 27.39 -38.35
N VAL A 6 -37.10 27.37 -37.90
CA VAL A 6 -36.27 26.16 -37.87
C VAL A 6 -36.15 25.74 -36.43
N ASP A 7 -36.63 24.53 -36.13
CA ASP A 7 -36.41 23.92 -34.82
C ASP A 7 -34.99 23.33 -34.79
N VAL A 8 -34.14 23.91 -33.94
CA VAL A 8 -32.79 23.40 -33.70
C VAL A 8 -32.85 22.54 -32.45
N ASN A 9 -33.05 21.23 -32.63
CA ASN A 9 -33.06 20.30 -31.50
C ASN A 9 -31.64 19.79 -31.26
N ALA A 10 -31.23 19.76 -29.98
CA ALA A 10 -29.99 19.08 -29.59
C ALA A 10 -30.08 17.58 -29.94
N ARG A 11 -28.98 17.00 -30.43
CA ARG A 11 -28.91 15.55 -30.64
C ARG A 11 -29.10 14.85 -29.29
N PRO A 12 -29.97 13.83 -29.18
CA PRO A 12 -30.10 13.10 -27.92
C PRO A 12 -28.76 12.46 -27.54
N LYS A 13 -28.42 12.54 -26.25
CA LYS A 13 -27.19 11.95 -25.70
C LYS A 13 -27.31 10.42 -25.66
N GLY A 14 -26.22 9.73 -25.98
CA GLY A 14 -26.09 8.29 -25.83
C GLY A 14 -25.78 7.89 -24.39
N ASN A 15 -26.20 6.68 -24.01
CA ASN A 15 -25.73 6.05 -22.77
C ASN A 15 -24.36 5.41 -22.99
N GLN A 16 -23.63 5.22 -21.90
CA GLN A 16 -22.31 4.61 -21.88
C GLN A 16 -22.07 3.88 -20.57
N THR A 17 -21.02 3.08 -20.55
CA THR A 17 -20.65 2.17 -19.47
C THR A 17 -19.15 2.24 -19.24
N ILE A 18 -18.72 1.95 -18.02
CA ILE A 18 -17.31 1.78 -17.65
C ILE A 18 -17.04 0.28 -17.49
N THR A 19 -15.95 -0.20 -18.07
CA THR A 19 -15.37 -1.51 -17.79
C THR A 19 -14.12 -1.29 -16.96
N PHE A 20 -14.15 -1.74 -15.71
CA PHE A 20 -13.03 -1.68 -14.78
C PHE A 20 -12.89 -3.03 -14.08
N GLU A 21 -11.86 -3.77 -14.45
CA GLU A 21 -11.60 -5.12 -13.92
C GLU A 21 -11.18 -5.08 -12.45
N ALA A 22 -11.39 -6.20 -11.75
CA ALA A 22 -10.97 -6.34 -10.36
C ALA A 22 -9.46 -6.12 -10.22
N LEU A 23 -9.08 -5.36 -9.20
CA LEU A 23 -7.68 -5.09 -8.90
C LEU A 23 -7.07 -6.30 -8.19
N SER A 24 -5.86 -6.67 -8.58
CA SER A 24 -5.10 -7.68 -7.85
C SER A 24 -4.56 -7.11 -6.56
N ASP A 25 -4.52 -7.96 -5.53
CA ASP A 25 -3.85 -7.67 -4.26
C ASP A 25 -2.41 -7.22 -4.48
N ARG A 26 -1.96 -6.32 -3.60
CA ARG A 26 -0.62 -5.73 -3.61
C ARG A 26 0.07 -5.95 -2.28
N ILE A 27 1.37 -5.72 -2.25
CA ILE A 27 2.17 -5.76 -1.03
C ILE A 27 2.73 -4.37 -0.77
N TYR A 28 2.83 -3.99 0.51
CA TYR A 28 3.48 -2.75 0.88
C TYR A 28 4.92 -2.66 0.31
N GLY A 29 5.24 -1.56 -0.35
CA GLY A 29 6.52 -1.37 -1.06
C GLY A 29 6.51 -1.78 -2.53
N ASP A 30 5.39 -2.29 -3.05
CA ASP A 30 5.21 -2.43 -4.50
C ASP A 30 5.31 -1.07 -5.19
N ALA A 31 5.90 -1.06 -6.40
CA ALA A 31 6.01 0.15 -7.20
C ALA A 31 4.61 0.69 -7.61
N PRO A 32 4.50 2.01 -7.88
CA PRO A 32 3.30 2.59 -8.46
C PRO A 32 2.86 1.85 -9.73
N PHE A 33 1.55 1.79 -9.97
CA PHE A 33 1.00 1.08 -11.12
C PHE A 33 -0.16 1.83 -11.77
N GLN A 34 -0.38 1.56 -13.05
CA GLN A 34 -1.39 2.23 -13.86
C GLN A 34 -2.76 1.53 -13.74
N LEU A 35 -3.82 2.32 -13.59
CA LEU A 35 -5.21 1.88 -13.62
C LEU A 35 -5.74 1.89 -15.06
N THR A 36 -6.47 0.82 -15.45
CA THR A 36 -6.86 0.57 -16.85
C THR A 36 -8.37 0.31 -17.02
N ALA A 37 -9.21 1.22 -16.53
CA ALA A 37 -10.62 1.27 -16.89
C ALA A 37 -10.84 1.90 -18.27
N THR A 38 -11.89 1.45 -18.95
CA THR A 38 -12.30 1.97 -20.26
C THR A 38 -13.76 2.39 -20.24
N ALA A 39 -14.09 3.48 -20.92
CA ALA A 39 -15.48 3.89 -21.15
C ALA A 39 -15.89 3.50 -22.57
N SER A 40 -17.11 2.96 -22.76
CA SER A 40 -17.61 2.58 -24.09
C SER A 40 -17.81 3.77 -25.04
N SER A 41 -17.79 4.99 -24.53
CA SER A 41 -17.77 6.24 -25.31
C SER A 41 -16.38 6.62 -25.85
N GLY A 42 -15.31 5.97 -25.38
CA GLY A 42 -13.92 6.37 -25.63
C GLY A 42 -13.46 7.60 -24.85
N LEU A 43 -14.30 8.15 -23.96
CA LEU A 43 -13.94 9.27 -23.10
C LEU A 43 -12.98 8.83 -21.99
N ALA A 44 -12.12 9.74 -21.56
CA ALA A 44 -11.18 9.47 -20.47
C ALA A 44 -11.93 9.16 -19.16
N VAL A 45 -11.45 8.15 -18.45
CA VAL A 45 -11.95 7.74 -17.13
C VAL A 45 -11.10 8.42 -16.06
N SER A 46 -11.75 9.00 -15.05
CA SER A 46 -11.08 9.50 -13.84
C SER A 46 -11.17 8.49 -12.71
N TYR A 47 -10.21 8.55 -11.79
CA TYR A 47 -10.15 7.66 -10.64
C TYR A 47 -10.11 8.44 -9.33
N SER A 48 -10.68 7.86 -8.29
CA SER A 48 -10.57 8.35 -6.93
C SER A 48 -10.40 7.20 -5.96
N SER A 49 -9.58 7.41 -4.93
CA SER A 49 -9.41 6.49 -3.82
C SER A 49 -10.32 6.89 -2.66
N SER A 50 -10.93 5.92 -1.98
CA SER A 50 -11.69 6.16 -0.75
C SER A 50 -10.80 6.57 0.43
N ASP A 51 -9.52 6.19 0.42
CA ASP A 51 -8.53 6.56 1.43
C ASP A 51 -7.15 6.85 0.79
N PRO A 52 -6.87 8.12 0.48
CA PRO A 52 -5.58 8.55 -0.08
C PRO A 52 -4.38 8.30 0.83
N SER A 53 -4.58 8.08 2.14
CA SER A 53 -3.49 7.79 3.08
C SER A 53 -2.99 6.34 3.02
N VAL A 54 -3.83 5.44 2.48
CA VAL A 54 -3.49 4.04 2.20
C VAL A 54 -2.99 3.91 0.76
N ALA A 55 -3.75 4.44 -0.20
CA ALA A 55 -3.37 4.49 -1.61
C ALA A 55 -3.90 5.76 -2.27
N SER A 56 -3.02 6.54 -2.89
CA SER A 56 -3.41 7.75 -3.62
C SER A 56 -3.42 7.51 -5.13
N VAL A 57 -4.24 8.24 -5.87
CA VAL A 57 -4.27 8.19 -7.34
C VAL A 57 -3.94 9.56 -7.91
N SER A 58 -2.96 9.62 -8.81
CA SER A 58 -2.55 10.81 -9.55
C SER A 58 -2.77 10.57 -11.05
N GLY A 59 -3.83 11.16 -11.61
CA GLY A 59 -4.29 10.83 -12.96
C GLY A 59 -4.81 9.40 -13.02
N ASN A 60 -4.05 8.50 -13.64
CA ASN A 60 -4.30 7.06 -13.69
C ASN A 60 -3.23 6.23 -12.96
N GLU A 61 -2.23 6.85 -12.35
CA GLU A 61 -1.20 6.16 -11.58
C GLU A 61 -1.62 6.05 -10.11
N LEU A 62 -1.67 4.82 -9.61
CA LEU A 62 -1.92 4.50 -8.21
C LEU A 62 -0.59 4.32 -7.48
N ILE A 63 -0.47 4.97 -6.32
CA ILE A 63 0.70 4.95 -5.44
C ILE A 63 0.27 4.37 -4.09
N ILE A 64 1.01 3.37 -3.61
CA ILE A 64 0.77 2.70 -2.33
C ILE A 64 1.56 3.41 -1.23
N HIS A 65 0.89 3.74 -0.12
CA HIS A 65 1.49 4.40 1.03
C HIS A 65 1.50 3.54 2.28
N LYS A 66 0.47 2.71 2.49
CA LYS A 66 0.33 1.83 3.66
C LYS A 66 -0.45 0.57 3.32
N THR A 67 -0.41 -0.41 4.21
CA THR A 67 -1.33 -1.54 4.17
C THR A 67 -2.76 -1.14 4.47
N GLY A 68 -3.70 -1.89 3.93
CA GLY A 68 -5.12 -1.67 4.16
C GLY A 68 -5.96 -2.15 2.98
N THR A 69 -7.26 -1.95 3.10
CA THR A 69 -8.21 -2.18 2.01
C THR A 69 -8.84 -0.85 1.65
N VAL A 70 -8.84 -0.54 0.36
CA VAL A 70 -9.29 0.75 -0.18
C VAL A 70 -10.12 0.52 -1.42
N GLU A 71 -11.17 1.32 -1.59
CA GLU A 71 -12.03 1.28 -2.76
C GLU A 71 -11.56 2.30 -3.80
N ILE A 72 -11.30 1.83 -5.02
CA ILE A 72 -10.94 2.66 -6.16
C ILE A 72 -12.17 2.82 -7.05
N THR A 73 -12.63 4.06 -7.20
CA THR A 73 -13.80 4.40 -8.02
C THR A 73 -13.35 4.93 -9.37
N ALA A 74 -13.77 4.28 -10.45
CA ALA A 74 -13.65 4.74 -11.83
C ALA A 74 -14.91 5.50 -12.23
N SER A 75 -14.76 6.76 -12.68
CA SER A 75 -15.86 7.67 -13.00
C SER A 75 -15.74 8.26 -14.40
N GLN A 76 -16.89 8.50 -15.03
CA GLN A 76 -16.97 9.14 -16.34
C GLN A 76 -18.20 10.06 -16.35
N PRO A 77 -18.03 11.39 -16.46
CA PRO A 77 -19.11 12.38 -16.30
C PRO A 77 -19.96 12.62 -17.57
N GLY A 78 -19.62 12.01 -18.69
CA GLY A 78 -20.24 12.28 -20.00
C GLY A 78 -19.68 13.52 -20.69
N ASN A 79 -20.36 13.95 -21.74
CA ASN A 79 -20.11 15.19 -22.48
C ASN A 79 -21.40 15.59 -23.22
N ASP A 80 -21.31 16.42 -24.28
CA ASP A 80 -22.47 16.82 -25.08
C ASP A 80 -23.11 15.68 -25.87
N ALA A 81 -22.37 14.60 -26.13
CA ALA A 81 -22.83 13.44 -26.89
C ALA A 81 -23.24 12.25 -26.01
N TYR A 82 -22.76 12.17 -24.77
CA TYR A 82 -23.01 11.04 -23.88
C TYR A 82 -23.42 11.47 -22.47
N ASN A 83 -24.35 10.73 -21.86
CA ASN A 83 -24.71 10.85 -20.44
C ASN A 83 -23.57 10.35 -19.55
N ALA A 84 -23.54 10.76 -18.28
CA ALA A 84 -22.59 10.20 -17.31
C ALA A 84 -22.77 8.66 -17.22
N ALA A 85 -21.66 7.94 -17.15
CA ALA A 85 -21.70 6.50 -16.90
C ALA A 85 -21.94 6.21 -15.42
N THR A 86 -22.53 5.06 -15.10
CA THR A 86 -22.51 4.55 -13.72
C THR A 86 -21.07 4.28 -13.32
N ALA A 87 -20.63 4.86 -12.21
CA ALA A 87 -19.30 4.64 -11.67
C ALA A 87 -19.11 3.17 -11.28
N VAL A 88 -17.89 2.65 -11.48
CA VAL A 88 -17.53 1.28 -11.11
C VAL A 88 -16.48 1.34 -10.01
N VAL A 89 -16.71 0.60 -8.93
CA VAL A 89 -15.84 0.55 -7.76
C VAL A 89 -15.16 -0.81 -7.70
N GLN A 90 -13.85 -0.80 -7.46
CA GLN A 90 -13.05 -2.00 -7.24
C GLN A 90 -12.30 -1.92 -5.92
N SER A 91 -12.28 -3.03 -5.19
CA SER A 91 -11.51 -3.15 -3.95
C SER A 91 -10.05 -3.44 -4.26
N LEU A 92 -9.14 -2.74 -3.58
CA LEU A 92 -7.71 -2.99 -3.59
C LEU A 92 -7.27 -3.36 -2.19
N VAL A 93 -6.67 -4.55 -2.05
CA VAL A 93 -6.08 -5.01 -0.79
C VAL A 93 -4.57 -4.85 -0.87
N ILE A 94 -3.98 -4.21 0.14
CA ILE A 94 -2.53 -4.06 0.30
C ILE A 94 -2.10 -4.80 1.56
N ASN A 95 -1.39 -5.90 1.35
CA ASN A 95 -0.92 -6.80 2.38
C ASN A 95 0.41 -6.33 2.99
N PRO A 96 0.66 -6.63 4.28
CA PRO A 96 1.93 -6.33 4.92
C PRO A 96 3.11 -7.03 4.22
N LYS A 97 4.24 -6.33 4.14
CA LYS A 97 5.46 -6.91 3.59
C LYS A 97 6.15 -7.79 4.65
N PRO A 98 6.54 -9.03 4.34
CA PRO A 98 7.31 -9.83 5.28
C PRO A 98 8.71 -9.23 5.49
N ILE A 99 9.13 -9.13 6.76
CA ILE A 99 10.48 -8.74 7.17
C ILE A 99 11.01 -9.67 8.26
N THR A 100 12.32 -9.66 8.45
CA THR A 100 13.00 -10.40 9.51
C THR A 100 13.75 -9.45 10.42
N VAL A 101 13.63 -9.64 11.73
CA VAL A 101 14.47 -8.98 12.75
C VAL A 101 15.45 -10.01 13.29
N ALA A 102 16.73 -9.79 13.07
CA ALA A 102 17.78 -10.72 13.48
C ALA A 102 18.63 -10.15 14.61
N ALA A 103 18.88 -10.96 15.64
CA ALA A 103 19.85 -10.59 16.68
C ALA A 103 21.28 -10.69 16.13
N GLU A 104 22.13 -9.72 16.45
CA GLU A 104 23.54 -9.81 16.08
C GLU A 104 24.35 -10.53 17.17
N ASN A 105 25.21 -11.45 16.73
CA ASN A 105 26.11 -12.15 17.64
C ASN A 105 27.05 -11.18 18.36
N LYS A 106 27.22 -11.39 19.66
CA LYS A 106 28.16 -10.64 20.49
C LYS A 106 29.09 -11.59 21.24
N THR A 107 30.26 -11.07 21.58
CA THR A 107 31.24 -11.78 22.40
C THR A 107 31.70 -10.88 23.54
N LYS A 108 32.13 -11.51 24.64
CA LYS A 108 32.72 -10.82 25.78
C LYS A 108 33.76 -11.69 26.46
N VAL A 109 34.62 -11.08 27.27
CA VAL A 109 35.57 -11.79 28.13
C VAL A 109 34.85 -12.19 29.44
N TYR A 110 35.23 -13.33 30.01
CA TYR A 110 34.66 -13.80 31.28
C TYR A 110 34.92 -12.78 32.41
N GLY A 111 33.89 -12.51 33.21
CA GLY A 111 33.94 -11.52 34.30
C GLY A 111 33.64 -10.09 33.86
N GLU A 112 33.63 -9.81 32.55
CA GLU A 112 33.26 -8.49 32.02
C GLU A 112 31.74 -8.34 31.87
N GLU A 113 31.30 -7.08 31.92
CA GLU A 113 29.93 -6.69 31.60
C GLU A 113 29.53 -7.11 30.18
N ASN A 114 28.23 -7.30 29.97
CA ASN A 114 27.75 -7.62 28.63
C ASN A 114 27.93 -6.41 27.69
N PRO A 115 28.37 -6.64 26.44
CA PRO A 115 28.35 -5.59 25.43
C PRO A 115 26.91 -5.18 25.13
N SER A 116 26.74 -3.96 24.60
CA SER A 116 25.45 -3.53 24.08
C SER A 116 24.96 -4.49 23.00
N LEU A 117 23.78 -5.06 23.22
CA LEU A 117 23.12 -5.94 22.26
C LEU A 117 22.60 -5.11 21.09
N THR A 118 22.66 -5.67 19.89
CA THR A 118 22.18 -5.03 18.66
C THR A 118 21.41 -6.03 17.82
N TYR A 119 20.54 -5.51 16.95
CA TYR A 119 19.75 -6.28 16.00
C TYR A 119 19.70 -5.53 14.67
N VAL A 120 19.34 -6.25 13.61
CA VAL A 120 19.17 -5.71 12.27
C VAL A 120 17.80 -6.08 11.70
N TYR A 121 17.28 -5.22 10.83
CA TYR A 121 16.10 -5.52 10.01
C TYR A 121 16.54 -5.94 8.61
N ASP A 122 15.89 -6.96 8.07
CA ASP A 122 15.99 -7.35 6.67
C ASP A 122 14.63 -7.22 5.98
N GLY A 123 14.61 -6.54 4.82
CA GLY A 123 13.42 -6.41 3.98
C GLY A 123 12.61 -5.11 4.08
N LEU A 124 13.00 -4.16 4.95
CA LEU A 124 12.39 -2.82 5.00
C LEU A 124 12.49 -2.11 3.63
N VAL A 125 11.49 -1.29 3.31
CA VAL A 125 11.31 -0.61 2.00
C VAL A 125 10.99 0.86 2.20
N ASN A 126 10.88 1.62 1.10
CA ASN A 126 10.44 3.02 1.10
C ASN A 126 11.29 3.96 1.98
N GLY A 127 12.53 3.57 2.27
CA GLY A 127 13.42 4.32 3.16
C GLY A 127 13.18 4.10 4.65
N ASP A 128 12.30 3.17 5.02
CA ASP A 128 12.06 2.80 6.42
C ASP A 128 13.34 2.23 7.05
N THR A 129 13.69 2.74 8.24
CA THR A 129 14.88 2.29 9.00
C THR A 129 14.54 1.53 10.29
N LYS A 130 13.26 1.53 10.68
CA LYS A 130 12.75 0.85 11.88
C LYS A 130 11.25 0.60 11.76
N THR A 131 10.74 -0.33 12.57
CA THR A 131 9.30 -0.56 12.74
C THR A 131 8.66 0.49 13.66
N ALA A 132 7.34 0.65 13.57
CA ALA A 132 6.58 1.57 14.41
C ALA A 132 6.76 1.33 15.92
N THR A 133 6.78 0.06 16.34
CA THR A 133 7.21 -0.38 17.67
C THR A 133 8.54 -1.11 17.53
N GLU A 134 9.57 -0.60 18.20
CA GLU A 134 10.91 -1.20 18.19
C GLU A 134 10.95 -2.48 19.05
N PRO A 135 11.69 -3.51 18.63
CA PRO A 135 11.80 -4.76 19.37
C PRO A 135 12.57 -4.57 20.68
N ALA A 136 12.20 -5.37 21.67
CA ALA A 136 13.03 -5.65 22.81
C ALA A 136 14.11 -6.67 22.42
N ILE A 137 15.34 -6.43 22.87
CA ILE A 137 16.46 -7.36 22.74
C ILE A 137 17.00 -7.69 24.12
N SER A 138 17.25 -8.98 24.38
CA SER A 138 17.72 -9.43 25.68
C SER A 138 18.60 -10.68 25.58
N THR A 139 19.38 -10.93 26.62
CA THR A 139 20.12 -12.17 26.80
C THR A 139 20.06 -12.57 28.27
N THR A 140 20.15 -13.88 28.55
CA THR A 140 20.26 -14.39 29.92
C THR A 140 21.69 -14.37 30.45
N ALA A 141 22.69 -14.08 29.60
CA ALA A 141 24.06 -13.92 30.06
C ALA A 141 24.15 -12.75 31.05
N THR A 142 24.97 -12.90 32.08
CA THR A 142 25.31 -11.85 33.06
C THR A 142 26.83 -11.72 33.15
N ALA A 143 27.36 -10.68 33.80
CA ALA A 143 28.80 -10.53 34.05
C ALA A 143 29.44 -11.80 34.67
N ALA A 144 28.71 -12.48 35.56
CA ALA A 144 29.15 -13.70 36.25
C ALA A 144 28.84 -15.02 35.52
N SER A 145 28.23 -14.97 34.33
CA SER A 145 27.96 -16.17 33.54
C SER A 145 29.26 -16.87 33.13
N GLY A 146 29.29 -18.19 33.29
CA GLY A 146 30.43 -19.02 32.90
C GLY A 146 30.72 -18.95 31.39
N VAL A 147 31.86 -19.51 30.98
CA VAL A 147 32.19 -19.61 29.55
C VAL A 147 31.16 -20.52 28.86
N GLY A 148 30.49 -19.99 27.84
CA GLY A 148 29.45 -20.71 27.10
C GLY A 148 28.76 -19.82 26.07
N VAL A 149 27.84 -20.42 25.31
CA VAL A 149 26.97 -19.70 24.38
C VAL A 149 25.64 -19.42 25.06
N TYR A 150 25.25 -18.16 25.06
CA TYR A 150 23.98 -17.71 25.62
C TYR A 150 23.14 -17.10 24.50
N PRO A 151 21.84 -17.45 24.39
CA PRO A 151 20.99 -16.92 23.35
C PRO A 151 20.78 -15.41 23.52
N ILE A 152 20.71 -14.71 22.40
CA ILE A 152 20.20 -13.34 22.32
C ILE A 152 18.83 -13.43 21.66
N SER A 153 17.79 -12.98 22.35
CA SER A 153 16.42 -13.04 21.88
C SER A 153 15.93 -11.65 21.52
N VAL A 154 15.26 -11.54 20.38
CA VAL A 154 14.60 -10.32 19.91
C VAL A 154 13.11 -10.60 19.81
N SER A 155 12.26 -9.69 20.30
CA SER A 155 10.81 -9.87 20.27
C SER A 155 10.07 -8.53 20.43
N GLY A 156 8.76 -8.54 20.19
CA GLY A 156 7.89 -7.39 20.48
C GLY A 156 7.91 -6.25 19.47
N ALA A 157 8.62 -6.39 18.34
CA ALA A 157 8.46 -5.46 17.23
C ALA A 157 7.04 -5.56 16.65
N ALA A 158 6.48 -4.40 16.29
CA ALA A 158 5.17 -4.31 15.67
C ALA A 158 5.12 -3.18 14.64
N ASP A 159 4.50 -3.44 13.50
CA ASP A 159 4.21 -2.46 12.46
C ASP A 159 2.98 -2.94 11.67
N ALA A 160 2.11 -2.02 11.26
CA ALA A 160 0.96 -2.37 10.42
C ALA A 160 1.40 -2.74 9.00
N ASN A 161 2.47 -2.10 8.50
CA ASN A 161 2.94 -2.26 7.14
C ASN A 161 3.79 -3.53 6.92
N TYR A 162 4.19 -4.19 8.00
CA TYR A 162 5.13 -5.31 7.95
C TYR A 162 4.64 -6.53 8.73
N SER A 163 4.82 -7.73 8.14
CA SER A 163 4.68 -9.01 8.84
C SER A 163 6.05 -9.42 9.38
N ILE A 164 6.20 -9.45 10.70
CA ILE A 164 7.51 -9.52 11.34
C ILE A 164 7.82 -10.95 11.80
N SER A 165 9.00 -11.45 11.43
CA SER A 165 9.59 -12.70 11.90
C SER A 165 10.92 -12.44 12.60
N TYR A 166 11.38 -13.40 13.42
CA TYR A 166 12.59 -13.26 14.23
C TYR A 166 13.60 -14.36 13.89
N ALA A 167 14.88 -14.00 13.86
CA ALA A 167 16.00 -14.90 13.56
C ALA A 167 17.18 -14.71 14.52
#